data_AF-A0A1S9MJ24-F1
#
_entry.id   AF-A0A1S9MJ24-F1
#
_cell.length_a   1.000
_cell.length_b   1.000
_cell.length_c   1.000
_cell.angle_alpha   90.00
_cell.angle_beta   90.00
_cell.angle_gamma   90.00
#
_symmetry.space_group_name_H-M   'P 1'
#
loop_
_entity.id
_entity.type
_entity.pdbx_description
1 polymer ?
#
loop_
_entity_poly.entity_id
_entity_poly.type
_entity_poly.pdbx_seq_one_letter_code
_entity_poly.pdbx_strand_id
1 'polypeptide(L)'
;MTESTSRQPQGIPVGGQFAPTAHSEPDVALTPAAPARPAETQRKRRGHDFYPPAEEMASWPELYETDGEGPIGDKPIQAHYFQGGMDWYIAEYDPKANEAFGYVNLGHGGEWGYIDLAEVESVRGQMGLPIERDLDFTPGTLAKECIDRYKAEAAAALAEDRDETDLGWDGPDEPDPLSPEDRKQWDEHHRFAFNYVHEGNLLGVTGFEDRDTVERFAGFAANAYMESGWDGMMDIRTIAQAWRDQERPLG
;
A
#
# COMPACT_ATOMS: atom_id res chain seq x y z
N MET A 1 -66.36 -83.87 -1.92
CA MET A 1 -65.07 -83.87 -1.20
C MET A 1 -64.10 -83.18 -2.15
N THR A 2 -63.79 -81.90 -1.99
CA THR A 2 -62.85 -81.36 -0.99
C THR A 2 -63.19 -79.91 -0.63
N GLU A 3 -63.29 -79.63 0.68
CA GLU A 3 -63.38 -78.28 1.25
C GLU A 3 -62.04 -77.53 1.12
N SER A 4 -62.10 -76.22 0.87
CA SER A 4 -60.95 -75.31 1.05
C SER A 4 -61.38 -74.17 1.96
N THR A 5 -61.03 -74.32 3.23
CA THR A 5 -61.35 -73.46 4.36
C THR A 5 -60.65 -72.10 4.27
N SER A 6 -61.40 -71.04 4.53
CA SER A 6 -60.89 -69.67 4.71
C SER A 6 -60.03 -69.58 5.98
N ARG A 7 -58.89 -68.89 5.91
CA ARG A 7 -58.14 -68.46 7.10
C ARG A 7 -58.32 -66.95 7.27
N GLN A 8 -59.14 -66.54 8.23
CA GLN A 8 -59.09 -65.18 8.77
C GLN A 8 -57.94 -65.07 9.78
N PRO A 9 -57.16 -63.99 9.79
CA PRO A 9 -56.25 -63.70 10.88
C PRO A 9 -57.02 -63.14 12.08
N GLN A 10 -56.87 -63.80 13.25
CA GLN A 10 -57.37 -63.33 14.53
C GLN A 10 -56.43 -62.28 15.12
N GLY A 11 -57.01 -61.20 15.69
CA GLY A 11 -56.31 -60.34 16.66
C GLY A 11 -56.22 -58.86 16.27
N ILE A 12 -57.34 -58.12 16.29
CA ILE A 12 -57.32 -56.67 16.47
C ILE A 12 -57.94 -56.37 17.84
N PRO A 13 -57.18 -55.86 18.82
CA PRO A 13 -57.76 -55.36 20.05
C PRO A 13 -58.46 -54.02 19.77
N VAL A 14 -59.79 -54.00 19.88
CA VAL A 14 -60.61 -52.79 19.82
C VAL A 14 -60.75 -52.25 21.23
N GLY A 15 -60.03 -51.16 21.55
CA GLY A 15 -60.17 -50.49 22.83
C GLY A 15 -58.94 -49.69 23.27
N GLY A 16 -58.69 -48.57 22.60
CA GLY A 16 -57.71 -47.56 23.05
C GLY A 16 -58.22 -46.18 22.69
N GLN A 17 -58.73 -45.44 23.68
CA GLN A 17 -59.01 -44.01 23.54
C GLN A 17 -57.68 -43.28 23.41
N PHE A 18 -57.35 -42.81 22.20
CA PHE A 18 -56.25 -41.89 21.99
C PHE A 18 -56.72 -40.48 22.35
N ALA A 19 -56.22 -39.95 23.47
CA ALA A 19 -56.32 -38.53 23.77
C ALA A 19 -55.44 -37.73 22.78
N PRO A 20 -55.88 -36.58 22.26
CA PRO A 20 -55.03 -35.75 21.41
C PRO A 20 -53.90 -35.19 22.27
N THR A 21 -52.67 -35.67 22.06
CA THR A 21 -51.47 -35.02 22.58
C THR A 21 -51.26 -33.76 21.75
N ALA A 22 -51.32 -32.61 22.40
CA ALA A 22 -50.92 -31.35 21.79
C ALA A 22 -49.42 -31.42 21.52
N HIS A 23 -49.05 -31.66 20.26
CA HIS A 23 -47.70 -31.45 19.79
C HIS A 23 -47.49 -29.94 19.70
N SER A 24 -46.94 -29.34 20.77
CA SER A 24 -46.26 -28.05 20.64
C SER A 24 -44.96 -28.33 19.88
N GLU A 25 -44.89 -27.85 18.64
CA GLU A 25 -43.63 -27.80 17.89
C GLU A 25 -42.64 -26.91 18.67
N PRO A 26 -41.36 -27.28 18.78
CA PRO A 26 -40.38 -26.36 19.33
C PRO A 26 -40.21 -25.19 18.36
N ASP A 27 -40.35 -23.97 18.88
CA ASP A 27 -39.95 -22.75 18.15
C ASP A 27 -38.45 -22.83 17.86
N VAL A 28 -38.11 -23.32 16.67
CA VAL A 28 -36.76 -23.21 16.12
C VAL A 28 -36.63 -21.77 15.67
N ALA A 29 -36.12 -20.92 16.56
CA ALA A 29 -35.64 -19.60 16.18
C ALA A 29 -34.46 -19.78 15.22
N LEU A 30 -34.77 -19.77 13.91
CA LEU A 30 -33.77 -19.69 12.86
C LEU A 30 -33.07 -18.34 13.03
N THR A 31 -31.84 -18.36 13.53
CA THR A 31 -30.93 -17.23 13.39
C THR A 31 -30.92 -16.85 11.91
N PRO A 32 -31.14 -15.58 11.53
CA PRO A 32 -31.06 -15.20 10.13
C PRO A 32 -29.68 -15.61 9.61
N ALA A 33 -29.68 -16.37 8.51
CA ALA A 33 -28.45 -16.76 7.85
C ALA A 33 -27.65 -15.48 7.54
N ALA A 34 -26.35 -15.48 7.86
CA ALA A 34 -25.44 -14.47 7.34
C ALA A 34 -25.69 -14.31 5.83
N PRO A 35 -25.68 -13.09 5.28
CA PRO A 35 -25.94 -12.87 3.87
C PRO A 35 -25.09 -13.82 3.04
N ALA A 36 -25.74 -14.58 2.15
CA ALA A 36 -25.05 -15.53 1.31
C ALA A 36 -24.01 -14.78 0.48
N ARG A 37 -22.73 -15.21 0.54
CA ARG A 37 -21.67 -14.59 -0.25
C ARG A 37 -22.06 -14.59 -1.74
N PRO A 38 -21.73 -13.53 -2.49
CA PRO A 38 -21.96 -13.50 -3.92
C PRO A 38 -21.26 -14.68 -4.61
N ALA A 39 -21.84 -15.15 -5.71
CA ALA A 39 -21.31 -16.30 -6.43
C ALA A 39 -19.99 -15.94 -7.13
N GLU A 40 -18.95 -16.76 -6.94
CA GLU A 40 -17.65 -16.57 -7.59
C GLU A 40 -17.50 -17.50 -8.81
N THR A 41 -17.39 -16.92 -10.00
CA THR A 41 -17.25 -17.66 -11.26
C THR A 41 -15.80 -18.05 -11.55
N GLN A 42 -14.84 -17.32 -10.99
CA GLN A 42 -13.41 -17.42 -11.30
C GLN A 42 -12.59 -18.14 -10.22
N ARG A 43 -13.18 -18.42 -9.05
CA ARG A 43 -12.52 -19.05 -7.87
C ARG A 43 -11.61 -20.23 -8.21
N LYS A 44 -12.07 -21.16 -9.07
CA LYS A 44 -11.26 -22.35 -9.45
C LYS A 44 -9.99 -22.01 -10.22
N ARG A 45 -9.99 -20.91 -10.96
CA ARG A 45 -8.84 -20.45 -11.73
C ARG A 45 -7.91 -19.60 -10.89
N ARG A 46 -8.49 -18.82 -9.99
CA ARG A 46 -7.82 -18.03 -8.97
C ARG A 46 -7.04 -18.88 -7.98
N GLY A 47 -7.66 -19.98 -7.53
CA GLY A 47 -7.10 -20.85 -6.50
C GLY A 47 -7.45 -20.44 -5.06
N HIS A 48 -8.07 -19.28 -4.87
CA HIS A 48 -8.57 -18.80 -3.58
C HIS A 48 -9.89 -18.03 -3.75
N ASP A 49 -10.51 -17.69 -2.62
CA ASP A 49 -11.74 -16.89 -2.57
C ASP A 49 -11.46 -15.46 -3.06
N PHE A 50 -12.32 -14.96 -3.94
CA PHE A 50 -12.32 -13.57 -4.36
C PHE A 50 -12.80 -12.68 -3.21
N TYR A 51 -13.94 -13.02 -2.60
CA TYR A 51 -14.45 -12.27 -1.46
C TYR A 51 -13.74 -12.68 -0.16
N PRO A 52 -13.38 -11.72 0.71
CA PRO A 52 -12.90 -12.01 2.05
C PRO A 52 -13.95 -12.76 2.90
N PRO A 53 -13.56 -13.25 4.08
CA PRO A 53 -14.50 -13.76 5.07
C PRO A 53 -15.65 -12.79 5.35
N ALA A 54 -16.87 -13.31 5.49
CA ALA A 54 -18.05 -12.47 5.73
C ALA A 54 -17.93 -11.64 7.03
N GLU A 55 -17.23 -12.16 8.03
CA GLU A 55 -16.92 -11.44 9.28
C GLU A 55 -15.98 -10.25 9.04
N GLU A 56 -14.99 -10.40 8.16
CA GLU A 56 -14.07 -9.33 7.76
C GLU A 56 -14.84 -8.25 7.00
N MET A 57 -15.61 -8.64 5.97
CA MET A 57 -16.40 -7.69 5.20
C MET A 57 -17.47 -6.96 6.03
N ALA A 58 -18.00 -7.60 7.07
CA ALA A 58 -18.96 -6.97 7.99
C ALA A 58 -18.31 -5.91 8.90
N SER A 59 -16.97 -5.87 8.98
CA SER A 59 -16.22 -4.86 9.72
C SER A 59 -15.79 -3.67 8.87
N TRP A 60 -16.00 -3.74 7.55
CA TRP A 60 -15.65 -2.67 6.63
C TRP A 60 -16.64 -1.50 6.75
N PRO A 61 -16.18 -0.25 6.56
CA PRO A 61 -17.07 0.90 6.57
C PRO A 61 -18.13 0.78 5.48
N GLU A 62 -19.37 1.14 5.80
CA GLU A 62 -20.45 1.26 4.83
C GLU A 62 -20.16 2.42 3.85
N LEU A 63 -20.83 2.43 2.69
CA LEU A 63 -20.70 3.53 1.74
C LEU A 63 -21.03 4.86 2.43
N TYR A 64 -20.19 5.86 2.19
CA TYR A 64 -20.25 7.21 2.78
C TYR A 64 -19.96 7.29 4.28
N GLU A 65 -19.59 6.20 4.95
CA GLU A 65 -19.32 6.21 6.39
C GLU A 65 -18.10 7.06 6.74
N THR A 66 -17.07 7.04 5.88
CA THR A 66 -15.82 7.78 6.10
C THR A 66 -15.78 9.14 5.37
N ASP A 67 -16.94 9.61 4.90
CA ASP A 67 -17.03 10.89 4.20
C ASP A 67 -16.87 12.07 5.16
N GLY A 68 -15.98 12.99 4.80
CA GLY A 68 -15.68 14.17 5.61
C GLY A 68 -14.79 13.91 6.83
N GLU A 69 -14.26 12.70 6.99
CA GLU A 69 -13.36 12.34 8.10
C GLU A 69 -11.90 12.76 7.88
N GLY A 70 -11.60 13.47 6.79
CA GLY A 70 -10.28 14.01 6.51
C GLY A 70 -9.95 14.08 5.02
N PRO A 71 -8.68 14.32 4.67
CA PRO A 71 -8.19 14.17 3.31
C PRO A 71 -8.45 12.76 2.79
N ILE A 72 -8.73 12.65 1.49
CA ILE A 72 -8.98 11.35 0.86
C ILE A 72 -7.78 10.39 0.91
N GLY A 73 -6.56 10.90 1.10
CA GLY A 73 -5.37 10.10 1.36
C GLY A 73 -5.34 9.42 2.74
N ASP A 74 -6.15 9.87 3.69
CA ASP A 74 -6.27 9.27 5.03
C ASP A 74 -7.43 8.27 5.12
N LYS A 75 -8.18 8.03 4.03
CA LYS A 75 -9.24 7.02 4.00
C LYS A 75 -8.63 5.62 4.18
N PRO A 76 -9.18 4.78 5.09
CA PRO A 76 -8.65 3.44 5.31
C PRO A 76 -9.03 2.50 4.15
N ILE A 77 -8.04 1.80 3.60
CA ILE A 77 -8.24 0.78 2.57
C ILE A 77 -8.42 -0.59 3.23
N GLN A 78 -9.50 -1.28 2.90
CA GLN A 78 -9.89 -2.56 3.48
C GLN A 78 -9.39 -3.76 2.67
N ALA A 79 -9.34 -3.62 1.34
CA ALA A 79 -8.87 -4.69 0.47
C ALA A 79 -8.14 -4.14 -0.75
N HIS A 80 -7.27 -4.99 -1.30
CA HIS A 80 -6.53 -4.75 -2.53
C HIS A 80 -6.77 -5.90 -3.51
N TYR A 81 -7.12 -5.54 -4.74
CA TYR A 81 -7.21 -6.46 -5.87
C TYR A 81 -6.32 -5.95 -6.99
N PHE A 82 -5.71 -6.87 -7.75
CA PHE A 82 -4.73 -6.49 -8.76
C PHE A 82 -4.71 -7.44 -9.96
N GLN A 83 -4.24 -6.92 -11.08
CA GLN A 83 -3.91 -7.71 -12.24
C GLN A 83 -2.80 -7.05 -13.06
N GLY A 84 -1.60 -7.63 -13.04
CA GLY A 84 -0.44 -7.00 -13.69
C GLY A 84 -0.11 -5.68 -12.98
N GLY A 85 -0.12 -4.57 -13.72
CA GLY A 85 0.07 -3.22 -13.17
C GLY A 85 -1.24 -2.43 -13.02
N MET A 86 -2.36 -3.13 -12.81
CA MET A 86 -3.66 -2.54 -12.55
C MET A 86 -4.09 -2.88 -11.12
N ASP A 87 -4.59 -1.90 -10.39
CA ASP A 87 -4.91 -1.99 -8.96
C ASP A 87 -6.32 -1.48 -8.68
N TRP A 88 -7.02 -2.16 -7.78
CA TRP A 88 -8.30 -1.77 -7.20
C TRP A 88 -8.16 -1.80 -5.67
N TYR A 89 -8.23 -0.64 -5.04
CA TYR A 89 -8.22 -0.48 -3.59
C TYR A 89 -9.64 -0.18 -3.11
N ILE A 90 -10.14 -0.97 -2.18
CA ILE A 90 -11.50 -0.84 -1.63
C ILE A 90 -11.44 -0.10 -0.30
N ALA A 91 -12.18 1.00 -0.16
CA ALA A 91 -12.27 1.76 1.09
C ALA A 91 -13.58 1.48 1.85
N GLU A 92 -14.69 1.41 1.12
CA GLU A 92 -16.03 1.21 1.68
C GLU A 92 -16.81 0.20 0.85
N TYR A 93 -17.82 -0.43 1.44
CA TYR A 93 -18.58 -1.48 0.77
C TYR A 93 -20.03 -1.57 1.24
N ASP A 94 -20.96 -1.68 0.28
CA ASP A 94 -22.36 -2.06 0.53
C ASP A 94 -22.57 -3.55 0.17
N PRO A 95 -22.78 -4.44 1.15
CA PRO A 95 -23.05 -5.85 0.89
C PRO A 95 -24.39 -6.12 0.20
N LYS A 96 -25.35 -5.17 0.22
CA LYS A 96 -26.66 -5.35 -0.43
C LYS A 96 -26.57 -5.12 -1.94
N ALA A 97 -25.91 -4.04 -2.34
CA ALA A 97 -25.66 -3.74 -3.74
C ALA A 97 -24.46 -4.51 -4.32
N ASN A 98 -23.59 -5.05 -3.47
CA ASN A 98 -22.27 -5.59 -3.85
C ASN A 98 -21.42 -4.53 -4.59
N GLU A 99 -21.58 -3.29 -4.15
CA GLU A 99 -20.91 -2.11 -4.67
C GLU A 99 -19.93 -1.58 -3.61
N ALA A 100 -18.72 -1.26 -4.04
CA ALA A 100 -17.68 -0.67 -3.21
C ALA A 100 -17.41 0.77 -3.65
N PHE A 101 -16.86 1.58 -2.75
CA PHE A 101 -16.20 2.82 -3.09
C PHE A 101 -14.69 2.66 -2.87
N GLY A 102 -13.90 3.13 -3.84
CA GLY A 102 -12.47 2.84 -3.84
C GLY A 102 -11.69 3.58 -4.91
N TYR A 103 -10.41 3.25 -5.02
CA TYR A 103 -9.49 3.79 -6.01
C TYR A 103 -9.11 2.72 -7.03
N VAL A 104 -9.22 3.06 -8.31
CA VAL A 104 -8.86 2.15 -9.40
C VAL A 104 -7.78 2.80 -10.25
N ASN A 105 -6.67 2.09 -10.46
CA ASN A 105 -5.62 2.50 -11.39
C ASN A 105 -5.44 1.42 -12.46
N LEU A 106 -5.74 1.76 -13.70
CA LEU A 106 -5.60 0.84 -14.84
C LEU A 106 -4.30 1.08 -15.65
N GLY A 107 -3.32 1.78 -15.08
CA GLY A 107 -2.03 2.09 -15.71
C GLY A 107 -1.96 3.43 -16.45
N HIS A 108 -3.01 4.25 -16.37
CA HIS A 108 -3.10 5.57 -17.05
C HIS A 108 -3.46 6.72 -16.10
N GLY A 109 -3.15 6.54 -14.81
CA GLY A 109 -3.65 7.40 -13.73
C GLY A 109 -4.89 6.77 -13.12
N GLY A 110 -4.96 6.74 -11.80
CA GLY A 110 -6.09 6.17 -11.10
C GLY A 110 -7.09 7.20 -10.60
N GLU A 111 -8.32 6.72 -10.41
CA GLU A 111 -9.50 7.51 -10.10
C GLU A 111 -10.24 6.89 -8.91
N TRP A 112 -10.86 7.76 -8.09
CA TRP A 112 -11.81 7.33 -7.06
C TRP A 112 -13.21 7.20 -7.65
N GLY A 113 -13.91 6.14 -7.28
CA GLY A 113 -15.26 5.91 -7.75
C GLY A 113 -15.89 4.66 -7.17
N TYR A 114 -17.09 4.37 -7.66
CA TYR A 114 -17.81 3.15 -7.33
C TYR A 114 -17.28 1.98 -8.16
N ILE A 115 -17.25 0.80 -7.53
CA ILE A 115 -16.68 -0.42 -8.06
C ILE A 115 -17.70 -1.53 -7.83
N ASP A 116 -18.21 -2.13 -8.90
CA ASP A 116 -19.00 -3.36 -8.82
C ASP A 116 -18.05 -4.54 -8.61
N LEU A 117 -18.06 -5.13 -7.40
CA LEU A 117 -17.18 -6.24 -7.09
C LEU A 117 -17.52 -7.52 -7.86
N ALA A 118 -18.77 -7.71 -8.31
CA ALA A 118 -19.13 -8.84 -9.16
C ALA A 118 -18.60 -8.63 -10.58
N GLU A 119 -18.57 -7.40 -11.08
CA GLU A 119 -17.90 -7.09 -12.34
C GLU A 119 -16.42 -7.44 -12.25
N VAL A 120 -15.71 -6.90 -11.23
CA VAL A 120 -14.29 -7.18 -10.97
C VAL A 120 -14.03 -8.69 -10.83
N GLU A 121 -14.88 -9.41 -10.10
CA GLU A 121 -14.78 -10.88 -9.96
C GLU A 121 -14.81 -11.57 -11.32
N SER A 122 -15.72 -11.13 -12.20
CA SER A 122 -15.97 -11.76 -13.50
C SER A 122 -14.92 -11.44 -14.57
N VAL A 123 -14.15 -10.35 -14.40
CA VAL A 123 -13.18 -9.89 -15.40
C VAL A 123 -12.15 -10.97 -15.70
N ARG A 124 -11.83 -11.07 -16.99
CA ARG A 124 -10.69 -11.83 -17.52
C ARG A 124 -9.82 -10.89 -18.33
N GLY A 125 -8.74 -10.43 -17.72
CA GLY A 125 -7.75 -9.61 -18.38
C GLY A 125 -6.86 -10.41 -19.33
N GLN A 126 -5.65 -9.89 -19.53
CA GLN A 126 -4.71 -10.45 -20.48
C GLN A 126 -4.42 -11.93 -20.20
N MET A 127 -4.32 -12.73 -21.27
CA MET A 127 -4.16 -14.20 -21.20
C MET A 127 -5.34 -14.95 -20.53
N GLY A 128 -6.49 -14.29 -20.33
CA GLY A 128 -7.67 -14.91 -19.72
C GLY A 128 -7.55 -15.13 -18.21
N LEU A 129 -6.57 -14.46 -17.58
CA LEU A 129 -6.34 -14.48 -16.14
C LEU A 129 -7.39 -13.63 -15.43
N PRO A 130 -7.89 -14.07 -14.26
CA PRO A 130 -8.81 -13.27 -13.46
C PRO A 130 -8.05 -12.19 -12.66
N ILE A 131 -8.76 -11.17 -12.18
CA ILE A 131 -8.21 -10.14 -11.27
C ILE A 131 -8.01 -10.75 -9.88
N GLU A 132 -6.80 -10.76 -9.35
CA GLU A 132 -6.43 -11.39 -8.08
C GLU A 132 -6.81 -10.54 -6.86
N ARG A 133 -7.04 -11.20 -5.71
CA ARG A 133 -7.12 -10.53 -4.41
C ARG A 133 -5.79 -10.69 -3.70
N ASP A 134 -5.25 -9.61 -3.18
CA ASP A 134 -4.07 -9.64 -2.33
C ASP A 134 -4.42 -10.24 -0.97
N LEU A 135 -3.86 -11.42 -0.69
CA LEU A 135 -4.13 -12.17 0.55
C LEU A 135 -3.28 -11.69 1.73
N ASP A 136 -2.19 -10.97 1.46
CA ASP A 136 -1.27 -10.45 2.46
C ASP A 136 -1.52 -8.96 2.75
N PHE A 137 -2.50 -8.36 2.06
CA PHE A 137 -2.93 -6.99 2.31
C PHE A 137 -3.44 -6.84 3.75
N THR A 138 -3.06 -5.72 4.38
CA THR A 138 -3.48 -5.40 5.75
C THR A 138 -4.68 -4.44 5.71
N PRO A 139 -5.88 -4.87 6.12
CA PRO A 139 -7.03 -3.97 6.17
C PRO A 139 -6.78 -2.79 7.12
N GLY A 140 -7.21 -1.60 6.71
CA GLY A 140 -7.00 -0.35 7.43
C GLY A 140 -5.73 0.41 7.03
N THR A 141 -4.90 -0.12 6.14
CA THR A 141 -3.78 0.65 5.55
C THR A 141 -4.30 1.92 4.90
N LEU A 142 -3.69 3.06 5.18
CA LEU A 142 -4.18 4.34 4.69
C LEU A 142 -3.99 4.46 3.18
N ALA A 143 -4.93 5.13 2.49
CA ALA A 143 -4.86 5.36 1.05
C ALA A 143 -3.50 5.97 0.61
N LYS A 144 -2.92 6.85 1.42
CA LYS A 144 -1.59 7.45 1.18
C LYS A 144 -0.41 6.49 1.22
N GLU A 145 -0.57 5.35 1.88
CA GLU A 145 0.45 4.30 1.97
C GLU A 145 0.34 3.29 0.82
N CYS A 146 -0.80 3.24 0.14
CA CYS A 146 -1.06 2.32 -0.99
C CYS A 146 -0.92 3.02 -2.34
N ILE A 147 -1.53 4.20 -2.49
CA ILE A 147 -1.74 4.87 -3.78
C ILE A 147 -0.56 5.79 -4.10
N ASP A 148 0.13 5.52 -5.21
CA ASP A 148 1.34 6.25 -5.63
C ASP A 148 1.17 7.76 -5.72
N ARG A 149 0.00 8.23 -6.19
CA ARG A 149 -0.33 9.66 -6.20
C ARG A 149 -0.20 10.27 -4.80
N TYR A 150 -0.79 9.62 -3.80
CA TYR A 150 -0.76 10.12 -2.42
C TYR A 150 0.57 9.87 -1.73
N LYS A 151 1.31 8.81 -2.09
CA LYS A 151 2.71 8.66 -1.67
C LYS A 151 3.56 9.83 -2.15
N ALA A 152 3.38 10.25 -3.41
CA ALA A 152 4.07 11.40 -3.97
C ALA A 152 3.66 12.71 -3.29
N GLU A 153 2.35 12.93 -3.06
CA GLU A 153 1.85 14.09 -2.32
C GLU A 153 2.37 14.13 -0.86
N ALA A 154 2.38 12.99 -0.16
CA ALA A 154 2.92 12.89 1.20
C ALA A 154 4.44 13.10 1.25
N ALA A 155 5.18 12.55 0.28
CA ALA A 155 6.61 12.76 0.15
C ALA A 155 6.93 14.24 -0.15
N ALA A 156 6.13 14.91 -0.99
CA ALA A 156 6.26 16.33 -1.25
C ALA A 156 5.95 17.18 -0.01
N ALA A 157 4.87 16.87 0.72
CA ALA A 157 4.54 17.56 1.97
C ALA A 157 5.63 17.42 3.03
N LEU A 158 6.23 16.22 3.18
CA LEU A 158 7.38 15.99 4.06
C LEU A 158 8.66 16.69 3.58
N ALA A 159 8.80 16.93 2.28
CA ALA A 159 9.91 17.71 1.72
C ALA A 159 9.71 19.22 1.93
N GLU A 160 8.47 19.71 1.95
CA GLU A 160 8.13 21.11 2.24
C GLU A 160 8.20 21.43 3.75
N ASP A 161 7.89 20.47 4.63
CA ASP A 161 8.00 20.60 6.09
C ASP A 161 9.44 20.34 6.60
N ARG A 162 10.32 19.80 5.75
CA ARG A 162 11.76 19.98 5.89
C ARG A 162 12.07 21.43 5.55
N ASP A 163 11.92 22.28 6.54
CA ASP A 163 12.47 23.62 6.53
C ASP A 163 13.93 23.52 6.04
N GLU A 164 14.26 24.09 4.88
CA GLU A 164 15.65 24.24 4.44
C GLU A 164 16.47 25.10 5.42
N THR A 165 15.84 25.65 6.47
CA THR A 165 16.51 26.28 7.62
C THR A 165 16.78 25.35 8.82
N ASP A 166 16.36 24.08 8.80
CA ASP A 166 16.69 23.07 9.81
C ASP A 166 17.73 22.04 9.33
N LEU A 167 18.93 22.55 9.07
CA LEU A 167 20.18 21.80 9.26
C LEU A 167 20.83 22.23 10.60
N GLY A 168 20.01 22.50 11.62
CA GLY A 168 20.44 23.11 12.87
C GLY A 168 20.36 22.15 14.04
N TRP A 169 21.41 21.35 14.25
CA TRP A 169 21.85 20.82 15.56
C TRP A 169 20.78 20.76 16.67
N ASP A 170 20.23 19.57 16.92
CA ASP A 170 19.44 19.26 18.11
C ASP A 170 20.36 19.33 19.34
N GLY A 171 20.38 20.48 20.01
CA GLY A 171 20.83 20.53 21.38
C GLY A 171 19.78 19.91 22.30
N PRO A 172 20.20 19.19 23.34
CA PRO A 172 19.77 19.64 24.65
C PRO A 172 20.97 19.71 25.61
N ASP A 173 21.18 20.92 26.12
CA ASP A 173 21.96 21.26 27.33
C ASP A 173 23.40 21.76 27.23
N GLU A 174 23.98 22.07 26.04
CA GLU A 174 25.27 22.78 25.98
C GLU A 174 25.32 23.92 24.93
N PRO A 175 25.94 25.09 25.26
CA PRO A 175 26.12 26.18 24.32
C PRO A 175 27.13 25.79 23.22
N ASP A 176 26.81 26.16 21.99
CA ASP A 176 27.59 25.88 20.78
C ASP A 176 29.09 26.21 20.98
N PRO A 177 30.00 25.25 20.76
CA PRO A 177 31.43 25.47 20.96
C PRO A 177 32.06 26.40 19.92
N LEU A 178 31.34 26.75 18.84
CA LEU A 178 31.84 27.60 17.76
C LEU A 178 31.44 29.07 17.95
N SER A 179 32.34 29.96 17.57
CA SER A 179 32.02 31.39 17.51
C SER A 179 30.99 31.66 16.40
N PRO A 180 30.21 32.77 16.46
CA PRO A 180 29.21 33.07 15.44
C PRO A 180 29.77 33.16 14.01
N GLU A 181 31.04 33.56 13.86
CA GLU A 181 31.71 33.63 12.56
C GLU A 181 32.16 32.25 12.07
N ASP A 182 32.67 31.40 12.96
CA ASP A 182 33.04 30.01 12.63
C ASP A 182 31.81 29.15 12.35
N ARG A 183 30.69 29.41 13.04
CA ARG A 183 29.41 28.73 12.80
C ARG A 183 28.86 29.10 11.43
N LYS A 184 28.90 30.39 11.07
CA LYS A 184 28.51 30.86 9.74
C LYS A 184 29.39 30.22 8.65
N GLN A 185 30.70 30.12 8.89
CA GLN A 185 31.61 29.47 7.97
C GLN A 185 31.32 27.96 7.86
N TRP A 186 31.05 27.28 8.97
CA TRP A 186 30.68 25.86 9.04
C TRP A 186 29.38 25.56 8.30
N ASP A 187 28.35 26.40 8.45
CA ASP A 187 27.07 26.29 7.75
C ASP A 187 27.23 26.52 6.23
N GLU A 188 28.07 27.50 5.83
CA GLU A 188 28.41 27.75 4.43
C GLU A 188 29.20 26.59 3.80
N HIS A 189 30.11 25.96 4.55
CA HIS A 189 30.88 24.78 4.13
C HIS A 189 30.03 23.49 4.06
N HIS A 190 29.15 23.26 5.05
CA HIS A 190 28.30 22.07 5.08
C HIS A 190 27.21 22.12 4.01
N ARG A 191 26.65 23.29 3.73
CA ARG A 191 25.66 23.47 2.65
C ARG A 191 26.29 23.27 1.27
N PHE A 192 27.56 23.62 1.08
CA PHE A 192 28.31 23.31 -0.15
C PHE A 192 28.58 21.80 -0.29
N ALA A 193 28.99 21.12 0.78
CA ALA A 193 29.19 19.66 0.76
C ALA A 193 27.87 18.89 0.58
N PHE A 194 26.77 19.36 1.18
CA PHE A 194 25.45 18.73 1.09
C PHE A 194 24.84 18.86 -0.32
N ASN A 195 24.94 20.05 -0.95
CA ASN A 195 24.39 20.29 -2.28
C ASN A 195 25.20 19.68 -3.43
N TYR A 196 26.48 19.34 -3.21
CA TYR A 196 27.32 18.69 -4.24
C TYR A 196 27.30 17.15 -4.17
N VAL A 197 26.85 16.57 -3.05
CA VAL A 197 26.89 15.12 -2.80
C VAL A 197 25.57 14.41 -3.13
N HIS A 198 24.45 15.12 -3.29
CA HIS A 198 23.14 14.50 -3.53
C HIS A 198 22.51 14.67 -4.93
N GLU A 199 23.12 15.42 -5.84
CA GLU A 199 22.71 15.40 -7.26
C GLU A 199 23.76 14.73 -8.14
N GLY A 200 23.58 13.43 -8.37
CA GLY A 200 24.17 12.73 -9.50
C GLY A 200 25.59 12.21 -9.31
N ASN A 201 25.70 11.00 -8.76
CA ASN A 201 26.65 9.97 -9.20
C ASN A 201 28.08 10.48 -9.50
N LEU A 202 28.80 10.97 -8.49
CA LEU A 202 30.21 11.41 -8.59
C LEU A 202 31.10 10.33 -9.24
N LEU A 203 30.81 9.05 -8.99
CA LEU A 203 31.48 7.90 -9.63
C LEU A 203 31.32 7.89 -11.17
N GLY A 204 30.15 8.28 -11.68
CA GLY A 204 29.82 8.25 -13.10
C GLY A 204 30.32 9.46 -13.90
N VAL A 205 30.46 10.63 -13.26
CA VAL A 205 30.89 11.88 -13.94
C VAL A 205 32.41 12.05 -13.89
N THR A 206 33.04 11.59 -12.81
CA THR A 206 34.50 11.67 -12.68
C THR A 206 35.17 10.44 -13.25
N GLY A 207 34.65 9.23 -13.02
CA GLY A 207 35.30 7.96 -13.32
C GLY A 207 36.24 7.45 -12.22
N PHE A 208 36.06 7.89 -10.96
CA PHE A 208 36.76 7.32 -9.80
C PHE A 208 36.10 6.02 -9.34
N GLU A 209 36.89 5.07 -8.80
CA GLU A 209 36.43 3.70 -8.49
C GLU A 209 36.10 3.48 -7.00
N ASP A 210 36.53 4.38 -6.11
CA ASP A 210 36.38 4.24 -4.66
C ASP A 210 36.06 5.56 -3.94
N ARG A 211 35.48 5.43 -2.74
CA ARG A 211 34.99 6.54 -1.92
C ARG A 211 36.11 7.42 -1.37
N ASP A 212 37.24 6.84 -0.97
CA ASP A 212 38.38 7.59 -0.40
C ASP A 212 39.00 8.53 -1.45
N THR A 213 39.00 8.12 -2.71
CA THR A 213 39.42 8.91 -3.87
C THR A 213 38.45 10.06 -4.14
N VAL A 214 37.14 9.82 -3.99
CA VAL A 214 36.11 10.88 -4.10
C VAL A 214 36.25 11.93 -2.99
N GLU A 215 36.51 11.51 -1.75
CA GLU A 215 36.67 12.41 -0.61
C GLU A 215 37.93 13.29 -0.74
N ARG A 216 39.06 12.72 -1.22
CA ARG A 216 40.28 13.49 -1.52
C ARG A 216 40.08 14.48 -2.66
N PHE A 217 39.39 14.07 -3.72
CA PHE A 217 39.04 14.95 -4.83
C PHE A 217 38.15 16.11 -4.38
N ALA A 218 37.15 15.85 -3.52
CA ALA A 218 36.26 16.89 -3.00
C ALA A 218 37.03 17.97 -2.21
N GLY A 219 38.00 17.56 -1.39
CA GLY A 219 38.89 18.50 -0.69
C GLY A 219 39.75 19.34 -1.65
N PHE A 220 40.26 18.73 -2.72
CA PHE A 220 41.01 19.45 -3.75
C PHE A 220 40.15 20.46 -4.53
N ALA A 221 38.95 20.06 -4.94
CA ALA A 221 38.03 20.91 -5.68
C ALA A 221 37.56 22.11 -4.85
N ALA A 222 37.32 21.91 -3.55
CA ALA A 222 37.00 22.99 -2.62
C ALA A 222 38.13 24.02 -2.53
N ASN A 223 39.39 23.57 -2.42
CA ASN A 223 40.54 24.48 -2.38
C ASN A 223 40.74 25.24 -3.70
N ALA A 224 40.64 24.56 -4.84
CA ALA A 224 40.77 25.19 -6.15
C ALA A 224 39.70 26.27 -6.39
N TYR A 225 38.48 26.06 -5.90
CA TYR A 225 37.40 27.04 -5.95
C TYR A 225 37.64 28.25 -5.04
N MET A 226 38.25 28.05 -3.86
CA MET A 226 38.67 29.17 -3.02
C MET A 226 39.78 29.99 -3.67
N GLU A 227 40.74 29.34 -4.34
CA GLU A 227 41.83 30.02 -5.04
C GLU A 227 41.38 30.77 -6.30
N SER A 228 40.29 30.34 -6.95
CA SER A 228 39.71 31.06 -8.10
C SER A 228 38.96 32.32 -7.71
N GLY A 229 38.81 32.60 -6.41
CA GLY A 229 38.09 33.78 -5.93
C GLY A 229 36.57 33.69 -6.14
N TRP A 230 36.00 32.49 -6.06
CA TRP A 230 34.55 32.25 -6.15
C TRP A 230 33.93 32.54 -7.52
N ASP A 231 34.71 32.51 -8.59
CA ASP A 231 34.18 32.59 -9.95
C ASP A 231 33.45 31.27 -10.26
N GLY A 232 32.10 31.32 -10.25
CA GLY A 232 31.19 30.17 -10.34
C GLY A 232 31.16 29.43 -11.68
N MET A 233 32.16 29.66 -12.54
CA MET A 233 32.23 29.15 -13.91
C MET A 233 33.37 28.15 -14.10
N MET A 234 33.65 27.30 -13.11
CA MET A 234 34.66 26.25 -13.25
C MET A 234 34.06 24.92 -13.72
N ASP A 235 34.59 24.38 -14.82
CA ASP A 235 34.23 23.06 -15.36
C ASP A 235 34.86 21.93 -14.53
N ILE A 236 34.02 21.13 -13.89
CA ILE A 236 34.42 20.05 -12.97
C ILE A 236 35.29 18.98 -13.64
N ARG A 237 35.14 18.77 -14.95
CA ARG A 237 35.98 17.82 -15.70
C ARG A 237 37.42 18.30 -15.79
N THR A 238 37.59 19.60 -15.95
CA THR A 238 38.91 20.25 -15.98
C THR A 238 39.59 20.17 -14.61
N ILE A 239 38.85 20.38 -13.52
CA ILE A 239 39.38 20.23 -12.15
C ILE A 239 39.75 18.77 -11.86
N ALA A 240 38.90 17.81 -12.25
CA ALA A 240 39.18 16.38 -12.09
C ALA A 240 40.43 15.94 -12.86
N GLN A 241 40.66 16.49 -14.06
CA GLN A 241 41.87 16.20 -14.82
C GLN A 241 43.12 16.80 -14.16
N ALA A 242 43.06 18.06 -13.70
CA ALA A 242 44.18 18.71 -13.01
C ALA A 242 44.58 17.97 -11.73
N TRP A 243 43.59 17.46 -10.98
CA TRP A 243 43.86 16.64 -9.80
C TRP A 243 44.54 15.30 -10.14
N ARG A 244 44.06 14.61 -11.18
CA ARG A 244 44.69 13.38 -11.69
C ARG A 244 46.13 13.58 -12.14
N ASP A 245 46.42 14.73 -12.75
CA ASP A 245 47.76 15.06 -13.20
C ASP A 245 48.72 15.33 -12.03
N GLN A 246 48.21 15.73 -10.86
CA GLN A 246 48.98 15.88 -9.62
C GLN A 246 49.19 14.55 -8.86
N GLU A 247 48.21 13.62 -8.92
CA GLU A 247 48.34 12.29 -8.30
C GLU A 247 49.13 11.28 -9.15
N ARG A 248 49.46 11.59 -10.41
CA ARG A 248 50.38 10.73 -11.20
C ARG A 248 51.79 10.81 -10.60
N PRO A 249 52.44 9.67 -10.30
CA PRO A 249 53.84 9.69 -9.93
C PRO A 249 54.64 10.28 -11.10
N LEU A 250 55.47 11.27 -10.80
CA LEU A 250 56.48 11.79 -11.72
C LEU A 250 57.29 10.58 -12.22
N GLY A 251 57.22 10.30 -13.52
CA GLY A 251 58.02 9.27 -14.17
C GLY A 251 59.50 9.61 -14.14
#